data_AF-A0A6G1J3Y2-F1
#
_entry.id   AF-A0A6G1J3Y2-F1
#
_cell.length_a   1.000
_cell.length_b   1.000
_cell.length_c   1.000
_cell.angle_alpha   90.00
_cell.angle_beta   90.00
_cell.angle_gamma   90.00
#
_symmetry.space_group_name_H-M   'P 1'
#
loop_
_entity.id
_entity.type
_entity.pdbx_description
1 polymer ?
#
loop_
_entity_poly.entity_id
_entity_poly.type
_entity_poly.pdbx_seq_one_letter_code
_entity_poly.pdbx_strand_id
1 'polypeptide(L)'
;MQAATKMNGDFPEGNWQATKATAIGARSKYMQRYKTSFNLSGLVQFVTLRVSLGYLFDDAMGLMDQYDSFENIEYIGRRTNQLWIESKADEGQRPQWKNEKRLHKALNAVTTLSLPTKNMPGAFPSTSQEQDPDPLEPRLNPMNLLLPAYETMWRVVLRCLLEVRYRNETTSGDWIQALKAYLEKLDDRSESPGEAFWKASDKGVTVIDIVKEALRLYPPSRRIHRAFGDRIEKADIERCQRSQLLGQNDPLVFRPARWQSICPETRANVFAGQDGSKGNLKKEEEKLGFMPFAFTCTADVRDTRGFGMKMIALLVAVLIDGLDDWRLEGQEADEVMENACPLDTNRHSLASLRLDHD
;
A
#
# COMPACT_ATOMS: atom_id res chain seq x y z
N MET A 1 -11.49 -6.35 3.80
CA MET A 1 -11.33 -4.96 4.33
C MET A 1 -11.98 -4.77 5.69
N GLN A 2 -13.31 -4.87 5.84
CA GLN A 2 -13.95 -4.83 7.18
C GLN A 2 -13.39 -5.88 8.16
N ALA A 3 -13.02 -7.06 7.66
CA ALA A 3 -12.35 -8.10 8.44
C ALA A 3 -10.97 -7.65 8.95
N ALA A 4 -10.17 -7.01 8.09
CA ALA A 4 -8.84 -6.45 8.44
C ALA A 4 -8.91 -5.52 9.65
N THR A 5 -9.94 -4.70 9.67
CA THR A 5 -10.13 -3.64 10.64
C THR A 5 -11.16 -4.00 11.71
N LYS A 6 -11.62 -5.26 11.79
CA LYS A 6 -12.66 -5.72 12.75
C LYS A 6 -13.83 -4.72 12.90
N MET A 7 -14.30 -4.14 11.80
CA MET A 7 -15.34 -3.12 11.83
C MET A 7 -16.67 -3.71 12.31
N ASN A 8 -17.25 -3.07 13.33
CA ASN A 8 -18.52 -3.44 13.93
C ASN A 8 -19.16 -2.21 14.59
N GLY A 9 -20.30 -2.37 15.28
CA GLY A 9 -20.98 -1.27 15.97
C GLY A 9 -20.12 -0.55 17.01
N ASP A 10 -19.19 -1.27 17.65
CA ASP A 10 -18.27 -0.72 18.65
C ASP A 10 -17.06 -0.02 18.02
N PHE A 11 -16.71 -0.40 16.78
CA PHE A 11 -15.58 0.14 16.01
C PHE A 11 -16.04 0.54 14.60
N PRO A 12 -16.80 1.65 14.44
CA PRO A 12 -17.35 2.07 13.15
C PRO A 12 -16.28 2.52 12.14
N GLU A 13 -15.08 2.87 12.59
CA GLU A 13 -13.89 3.15 11.75
C GLU A 13 -12.85 2.03 11.76
N GLY A 14 -13.16 0.95 12.48
CA GLY A 14 -12.36 -0.26 12.64
C GLY A 14 -11.34 -0.19 13.77
N ASN A 15 -11.09 -1.35 14.37
CA ASN A 15 -9.98 -1.60 15.28
C ASN A 15 -8.76 -2.10 14.48
N TRP A 16 -7.73 -1.25 14.41
CA TRP A 16 -6.51 -1.52 13.65
C TRP A 16 -5.40 -2.19 14.48
N GLN A 17 -5.60 -2.45 15.77
CA GLN A 17 -4.60 -3.01 16.69
C GLN A 17 -4.01 -4.33 16.16
N ALA A 18 -4.88 -5.25 15.70
CA ALA A 18 -4.44 -6.55 15.19
C ALA A 18 -3.62 -6.43 13.88
N THR A 19 -4.06 -5.55 12.97
CA THR A 19 -3.34 -5.28 11.72
C THR A 19 -1.99 -4.63 12.02
N LYS A 20 -1.93 -3.66 12.93
CA LYS A 20 -0.70 -3.04 13.41
C LYS A 20 0.25 -4.07 14.02
N ALA A 21 -0.22 -4.89 14.95
CA ALA A 21 0.59 -5.93 15.59
C ALA A 21 1.14 -6.93 14.55
N THR A 22 0.33 -7.30 13.55
CA THR A 22 0.76 -8.16 12.45
C THR A 22 1.89 -7.52 11.64
N ALA A 23 1.76 -6.23 11.31
CA ALA A 23 2.79 -5.49 10.56
C ALA A 23 4.09 -5.34 11.36
N ILE A 24 4.01 -4.97 12.65
CA ILE A 24 5.18 -4.87 13.54
C ILE A 24 5.85 -6.23 13.69
N GLY A 25 5.08 -7.30 13.94
CA GLY A 25 5.59 -8.66 14.02
C GLY A 25 6.28 -9.11 12.72
N ALA A 26 5.69 -8.77 11.57
CA ALA A 26 6.27 -9.05 10.25
C ALA A 26 7.64 -8.39 10.08
N ARG A 27 7.72 -7.08 10.38
CA ARG A 27 8.94 -6.28 10.30
C ARG A 27 10.02 -6.89 11.20
N SER A 28 9.70 -7.09 12.48
CA SER A 28 10.62 -7.65 13.47
C SER A 28 11.11 -9.04 13.08
N LYS A 29 10.24 -9.94 12.59
CA LYS A 29 10.62 -11.28 12.14
C LYS A 29 11.60 -11.22 10.96
N TYR A 30 11.36 -10.34 9.99
CA TYR A 30 12.24 -10.16 8.84
C TYR A 30 13.62 -9.63 9.25
N MET A 31 13.66 -8.60 10.09
CA MET A 31 14.92 -8.01 10.56
C MET A 31 15.70 -8.96 11.48
N GLN A 32 15.03 -9.78 12.30
CA GLN A 32 15.70 -10.81 13.10
C GLN A 32 16.35 -11.89 12.24
N ARG A 33 15.73 -12.21 11.09
CA ARG A 33 16.27 -13.16 10.10
C ARG A 33 17.49 -12.58 9.39
N TYR A 34 17.47 -11.28 9.09
CA TYR A 34 18.52 -10.56 8.38
C TYR A 34 19.12 -9.44 9.24
N LYS A 35 20.09 -9.80 10.09
CA LYS A 35 20.56 -8.92 11.17
C LYS A 35 21.44 -7.75 10.74
N THR A 36 22.20 -7.91 9.66
CA THR A 36 23.26 -6.95 9.28
C THR A 36 22.95 -6.22 7.98
N SER A 37 22.34 -6.90 7.02
CA SER A 37 22.02 -6.31 5.72
C SER A 37 20.88 -7.06 5.06
N PHE A 38 19.94 -6.33 4.44
CA PHE A 38 18.87 -6.92 3.65
C PHE A 38 18.38 -6.03 2.51
N ASN A 39 17.71 -6.65 1.54
CA ASN A 39 17.07 -5.91 0.45
C ASN A 39 15.83 -5.15 0.97
N LEU A 40 15.77 -3.85 0.73
CA LEU A 40 14.68 -3.00 1.20
C LEU A 40 13.34 -3.40 0.58
N SER A 41 13.32 -3.67 -0.74
CA SER A 41 12.09 -4.10 -1.41
C SER A 41 11.58 -5.44 -0.87
N GLY A 42 12.49 -6.35 -0.50
CA GLY A 42 12.16 -7.62 0.16
C GLY A 42 11.46 -7.44 1.50
N LEU A 43 11.97 -6.53 2.36
CA LEU A 43 11.31 -6.19 3.63
C LEU A 43 9.89 -5.63 3.39
N VAL A 44 9.76 -4.63 2.51
CA VAL A 44 8.47 -3.98 2.23
C VAL A 44 7.47 -4.97 1.64
N GLN A 45 7.92 -5.83 0.71
CA GLN A 45 7.11 -6.90 0.13
C GLN A 45 6.65 -7.90 1.19
N PHE A 46 7.57 -8.36 2.05
CA PHE A 46 7.26 -9.33 3.09
C PHE A 46 6.22 -8.79 4.09
N VAL A 47 6.44 -7.58 4.62
CA VAL A 47 5.52 -6.94 5.57
C VAL A 47 4.15 -6.73 4.93
N THR A 48 4.10 -6.15 3.73
CA THR A 48 2.84 -5.87 3.04
C THR A 48 2.08 -7.17 2.73
N LEU A 49 2.77 -8.19 2.18
CA LEU A 49 2.16 -9.46 1.83
C LEU A 49 1.62 -10.20 3.06
N ARG A 50 2.39 -10.24 4.16
CA ARG A 50 1.95 -10.88 5.41
C ARG A 50 0.68 -10.22 5.95
N VAL A 51 0.62 -8.89 5.95
CA VAL A 51 -0.58 -8.15 6.36
C VAL A 51 -1.75 -8.42 5.40
N SER A 52 -1.51 -8.41 4.08
CA SER A 52 -2.53 -8.73 3.07
C SER A 52 -3.11 -10.13 3.23
N LEU A 53 -2.26 -11.13 3.46
CA LEU A 53 -2.71 -12.50 3.71
C LEU A 53 -3.65 -12.55 4.92
N GLY A 54 -3.25 -11.90 6.03
CA GLY A 54 -3.99 -11.94 7.29
C GLY A 54 -5.39 -11.33 7.27
N TYR A 55 -5.69 -10.45 6.31
CA TYR A 55 -7.04 -9.90 6.17
C TYR A 55 -7.82 -10.40 4.95
N LEU A 56 -7.17 -11.09 4.02
CA LEU A 56 -7.82 -11.67 2.85
C LEU A 56 -8.25 -13.12 3.07
N PHE A 57 -7.54 -13.83 3.95
CA PHE A 57 -7.75 -15.25 4.21
C PHE A 57 -7.86 -15.44 5.72
N ASP A 58 -9.03 -15.88 6.19
CA ASP A 58 -9.38 -15.90 7.62
C ASP A 58 -8.41 -16.79 8.44
N ASP A 59 -7.94 -17.88 7.83
CA ASP A 59 -7.05 -18.86 8.48
C ASP A 59 -5.56 -18.56 8.28
N ALA A 60 -5.20 -17.58 7.45
CA ALA A 60 -3.79 -17.31 7.16
C ALA A 60 -3.01 -16.89 8.40
N MET A 61 -3.64 -16.23 9.38
CA MET A 61 -2.96 -15.85 10.63
C MET A 61 -2.42 -17.06 11.40
N GLY A 62 -3.16 -18.17 11.45
CA GLY A 62 -2.70 -19.41 12.09
C GLY A 62 -1.60 -20.13 11.31
N LEU A 63 -1.64 -20.06 9.98
CA LEU A 63 -0.62 -20.63 9.10
C LEU A 63 0.68 -19.82 9.11
N MET A 64 0.58 -18.51 9.28
CA MET A 64 1.70 -17.56 9.23
C MET A 64 2.71 -17.70 10.38
N ASP A 65 2.40 -18.48 11.40
CA ASP A 65 3.32 -18.76 12.50
C ASP A 65 3.99 -20.15 12.38
N GLN A 66 3.66 -20.91 11.32
CA GLN A 66 4.36 -22.14 10.98
C GLN A 66 5.79 -21.86 10.48
N TYR A 67 6.69 -22.82 10.66
CA TYR A 67 8.12 -22.65 10.42
C TYR A 67 8.45 -22.23 8.97
N ASP A 68 7.81 -22.83 7.98
CA ASP A 68 8.05 -22.60 6.54
C ASP A 68 7.27 -21.42 5.95
N SER A 69 6.36 -20.82 6.72
CA SER A 69 5.54 -19.68 6.28
C SER A 69 6.40 -18.48 5.88
N PHE A 70 7.54 -18.26 6.53
CA PHE A 70 8.43 -17.15 6.22
C PHE A 70 8.98 -17.29 4.80
N GLU A 71 9.56 -18.45 4.49
CA GLU A 71 10.14 -18.77 3.19
C GLU A 71 9.08 -18.75 2.09
N ASN A 72 7.85 -19.22 2.38
CA ASN A 72 6.75 -19.18 1.43
C ASN A 72 6.33 -17.74 1.12
N ILE A 73 6.12 -16.89 2.12
CA ILE A 73 5.73 -15.47 1.93
C ILE A 73 6.83 -14.71 1.18
N GLU A 74 8.08 -14.85 1.59
CA GLU A 74 9.20 -14.22 0.92
C GLU A 74 9.32 -14.68 -0.54
N TYR A 75 9.16 -15.98 -0.78
CA TYR A 75 9.16 -16.53 -2.14
C TYR A 75 8.01 -16.00 -2.99
N ILE A 76 6.79 -15.94 -2.45
CA ILE A 76 5.61 -15.42 -3.16
C ILE A 76 5.85 -13.97 -3.57
N GLY A 77 6.29 -13.11 -2.65
CA GLY A 77 6.54 -11.69 -2.95
C GLY A 77 7.58 -11.53 -4.05
N ARG A 78 8.73 -12.19 -3.90
CA ARG A 78 9.82 -12.13 -4.89
C ARG A 78 9.41 -12.68 -6.25
N ARG A 79 8.78 -13.87 -6.31
CA ARG A 79 8.41 -14.50 -7.58
C ARG A 79 7.26 -13.76 -8.27
N THR A 80 6.31 -13.21 -7.51
CA THR A 80 5.23 -12.37 -8.07
C THR A 80 5.81 -11.14 -8.77
N ASN A 81 6.76 -10.44 -8.14
CA ASN A 81 7.43 -9.29 -8.77
C ASN A 81 8.22 -9.71 -10.02
N GLN A 82 8.93 -10.85 -9.99
CA GLN A 82 9.63 -11.39 -11.16
C GLN A 82 8.67 -11.72 -12.31
N LEU A 83 7.56 -12.43 -12.03
CA LEU A 83 6.53 -12.74 -13.02
C LEU A 83 5.90 -11.46 -13.61
N TRP A 84 5.69 -10.44 -12.78
CA TRP A 84 5.17 -9.16 -13.24
C TRP A 84 6.12 -8.48 -14.24
N ILE A 85 7.42 -8.55 -14.00
CA ILE A 85 8.47 -8.10 -14.92
C ILE A 85 8.45 -8.94 -16.20
N GLU A 86 8.57 -10.26 -16.06
CA GLU A 86 8.63 -11.25 -17.15
C GLU A 86 7.37 -11.22 -18.04
N SER A 87 6.21 -10.84 -17.50
CA SER A 87 4.95 -10.71 -18.25
C SER A 87 4.99 -9.71 -19.42
N LYS A 88 6.04 -8.88 -19.48
CA LYS A 88 6.28 -7.90 -20.55
C LYS A 88 7.26 -8.35 -21.62
N ALA A 89 7.84 -9.53 -21.47
CA ALA A 89 8.59 -10.17 -22.55
C ALA A 89 7.69 -10.49 -23.74
N ASP A 90 8.30 -10.84 -24.87
CA ASP A 90 7.61 -11.28 -26.07
C ASP A 90 6.76 -12.53 -25.79
N GLU A 91 5.68 -12.71 -26.56
CA GLU A 91 4.62 -13.69 -26.27
C GLU A 91 5.13 -15.14 -26.10
N GLY A 92 6.22 -15.52 -26.78
CA GLY A 92 6.87 -16.83 -26.65
C GLY A 92 7.86 -16.98 -25.49
N GLN A 93 8.25 -15.88 -24.84
CA GLN A 93 9.20 -15.86 -23.71
C GLN A 93 8.52 -15.71 -22.35
N ARG A 94 7.20 -15.46 -22.34
CA ARG A 94 6.45 -15.26 -21.10
C ARG A 94 6.34 -16.56 -20.30
N PRO A 95 6.56 -16.51 -18.99
CA PRO A 95 6.35 -17.65 -18.10
C PRO A 95 4.88 -18.06 -18.16
N GLN A 96 4.65 -19.37 -18.24
CA GLN A 96 3.32 -19.95 -18.25
C GLN A 96 2.89 -20.25 -16.83
N TRP A 97 1.78 -19.66 -16.39
CA TRP A 97 1.27 -19.81 -15.01
C TRP A 97 1.21 -21.28 -14.56
N LYS A 98 0.68 -22.17 -15.39
CA LYS A 98 0.61 -23.63 -15.12
C LYS A 98 1.96 -24.28 -14.75
N ASN A 99 3.08 -23.68 -15.13
CA ASN A 99 4.42 -24.19 -14.87
C ASN A 99 5.01 -23.68 -13.53
N GLU A 100 4.39 -22.70 -12.87
CA GLU A 100 4.85 -22.08 -11.62
C GLU A 100 4.57 -22.95 -10.38
N LYS A 101 4.90 -24.26 -10.46
CA LYS A 101 4.56 -25.27 -9.45
C LYS A 101 5.00 -24.92 -8.03
N ARG A 102 6.19 -24.31 -7.88
CA ARG A 102 6.71 -23.87 -6.58
C ARG A 102 5.88 -22.71 -6.01
N LEU A 103 5.46 -21.77 -6.86
CA LEU A 103 4.60 -20.68 -6.45
C LEU A 103 3.21 -21.18 -6.05
N HIS A 104 2.64 -22.14 -6.80
CA HIS A 104 1.37 -22.76 -6.41
C HIS A 104 1.46 -23.43 -5.04
N LYS A 105 2.54 -24.20 -4.78
CA LYS A 105 2.77 -24.83 -3.47
C LYS A 105 2.89 -23.78 -2.36
N ALA A 106 3.65 -22.71 -2.59
CA ALA A 106 3.83 -21.66 -1.61
C ALA A 106 2.52 -20.91 -1.32
N LEU A 107 1.74 -20.59 -2.36
CA LEU A 107 0.41 -19.98 -2.23
C LEU A 107 -0.50 -20.87 -1.38
N ASN A 108 -0.62 -22.15 -1.75
CA ASN A 108 -1.44 -23.10 -0.99
C ASN A 108 -1.03 -23.13 0.48
N ALA A 109 0.26 -23.21 0.79
CA ALA A 109 0.75 -23.24 2.16
C ALA A 109 0.34 -22.03 3.03
N VAL A 110 -0.01 -20.89 2.42
CA VAL A 110 -0.38 -19.67 3.15
C VAL A 110 -1.80 -19.18 2.87
N THR A 111 -2.55 -19.88 2.02
CA THR A 111 -3.95 -19.56 1.69
C THR A 111 -4.93 -20.72 1.88
N THR A 112 -4.47 -21.93 2.20
CA THR A 112 -5.36 -23.09 2.38
C THR A 112 -6.03 -23.04 3.74
N LEU A 113 -7.26 -22.56 3.75
CA LEU A 113 -8.41 -22.95 4.56
C LEU A 113 -9.36 -21.74 4.49
N SER A 114 -10.57 -21.98 3.97
CA SER A 114 -11.66 -21.02 3.86
C SER A 114 -11.41 -19.80 2.96
N LEU A 115 -12.09 -19.76 1.81
CA LEU A 115 -12.29 -18.50 1.10
C LEU A 115 -13.07 -17.53 1.98
N PRO A 116 -12.80 -16.20 1.92
CA PRO A 116 -13.58 -15.24 2.67
C PRO A 116 -15.06 -15.39 2.32
N THR A 117 -15.88 -15.73 3.31
CA THR A 117 -17.34 -15.95 3.19
C THR A 117 -18.14 -14.68 2.85
N LYS A 118 -17.45 -13.54 2.69
CA LYS A 118 -18.07 -12.22 2.52
C LYS A 118 -18.01 -11.78 1.06
N ASN A 119 -19.17 -11.33 0.57
CA ASN A 119 -19.40 -10.75 -0.75
C ASN A 119 -18.47 -9.53 -1.00
N MET A 120 -17.24 -9.74 -1.46
CA MET A 120 -16.44 -8.67 -2.08
C MET A 120 -16.77 -8.59 -3.58
N PRO A 121 -16.85 -7.39 -4.18
CA PRO A 121 -16.91 -7.27 -5.64
C PRO A 121 -15.66 -7.88 -6.26
N GLY A 122 -15.83 -8.91 -7.11
CA GLY A 122 -14.74 -9.73 -7.63
C GLY A 122 -14.36 -10.94 -6.76
N ALA A 123 -15.10 -11.20 -5.67
CA ALA A 123 -14.99 -12.44 -4.91
C ALA A 123 -15.50 -13.63 -5.72
N PHE A 124 -15.05 -14.80 -5.29
CA PHE A 124 -15.48 -16.10 -5.80
C PHE A 124 -17.00 -16.21 -5.67
N PRO A 125 -17.72 -16.71 -6.71
CA PRO A 125 -19.16 -16.86 -6.64
C PRO A 125 -19.53 -17.70 -5.42
N SER A 126 -20.48 -17.22 -4.62
CA SER A 126 -21.03 -17.95 -3.48
C SER A 126 -21.89 -19.13 -3.98
N THR A 127 -21.25 -20.13 -4.56
CA THR A 127 -21.86 -21.45 -4.61
C THR A 127 -21.84 -21.99 -3.19
N SER A 128 -22.92 -22.64 -2.79
CA SER A 128 -23.18 -23.20 -1.45
C SER A 128 -22.21 -24.32 -1.00
N GLN A 129 -21.01 -24.36 -1.56
CA GLN A 129 -19.90 -25.19 -1.16
C GLN A 129 -18.68 -24.29 -1.05
N GLU A 130 -18.14 -24.16 0.16
CA GLU A 130 -16.83 -23.57 0.41
C GLU A 130 -15.80 -24.34 -0.42
N GLN A 131 -15.29 -23.71 -1.48
CA GLN A 131 -14.21 -24.26 -2.29
C GLN A 131 -12.91 -23.64 -1.83
N ASP A 132 -11.89 -24.45 -1.56
CA ASP A 132 -10.58 -23.95 -1.18
C ASP A 132 -9.95 -23.14 -2.32
N PRO A 133 -9.10 -22.13 -2.03
CA PRO A 133 -8.31 -21.45 -3.05
C PRO A 133 -7.47 -22.45 -3.84
N ASP A 134 -7.52 -22.37 -5.16
CA ASP A 134 -6.70 -23.18 -6.06
C ASP A 134 -5.99 -22.28 -7.08
N PRO A 135 -4.65 -22.18 -7.04
CA PRO A 135 -3.85 -21.45 -8.01
C PRO A 135 -4.11 -21.87 -9.46
N LEU A 136 -4.46 -23.13 -9.73
CA LEU A 136 -4.68 -23.63 -11.08
C LEU A 136 -6.07 -23.32 -11.63
N GLU A 137 -7.05 -23.08 -10.76
CA GLU A 137 -8.42 -22.74 -11.17
C GLU A 137 -8.55 -21.22 -11.31
N PRO A 138 -8.75 -20.66 -12.52
CA PRO A 138 -8.71 -19.22 -12.75
C PRO A 138 -9.69 -18.43 -11.89
N ARG A 139 -10.85 -19.03 -11.61
CA ARG A 139 -11.85 -18.41 -10.75
C ARG A 139 -11.43 -18.41 -9.30
N LEU A 140 -10.83 -19.50 -8.78
CA LEU A 140 -10.42 -19.77 -7.38
C LEU A 140 -8.99 -19.30 -7.04
N ASN A 141 -8.27 -18.77 -8.02
CA ASN A 141 -6.87 -18.40 -7.85
C ASN A 141 -6.70 -17.28 -6.79
N PRO A 142 -5.92 -17.51 -5.70
CA PRO A 142 -5.71 -16.51 -4.66
C PRO A 142 -5.03 -15.22 -5.16
N MET A 143 -4.34 -15.28 -6.30
CA MET A 143 -3.75 -14.09 -6.94
C MET A 143 -4.80 -13.06 -7.37
N ASN A 144 -6.04 -13.45 -7.62
CA ASN A 144 -7.14 -12.52 -7.92
C ASN A 144 -7.38 -11.54 -6.76
N LEU A 145 -7.11 -11.95 -5.53
CA LEU A 145 -7.19 -11.10 -4.33
C LEU A 145 -5.84 -10.47 -3.99
N LEU A 146 -4.75 -11.24 -4.07
CA LEU A 146 -3.43 -10.77 -3.67
C LEU A 146 -2.87 -9.68 -4.59
N LEU A 147 -3.03 -9.79 -5.92
CA LEU A 147 -2.50 -8.76 -6.84
C LEU A 147 -3.10 -7.36 -6.56
N PRO A 148 -4.43 -7.17 -6.49
CA PRO A 148 -4.97 -5.84 -6.22
C PRO A 148 -4.66 -5.33 -4.81
N ALA A 149 -4.57 -6.20 -3.79
CA ALA A 149 -4.38 -5.76 -2.41
C ALA A 149 -2.91 -5.61 -1.99
N TYR A 150 -2.01 -6.47 -2.47
CA TYR A 150 -0.59 -6.48 -2.12
C TYR A 150 0.26 -5.79 -3.19
N GLU A 151 0.17 -6.22 -4.45
CA GLU A 151 1.17 -5.87 -5.49
C GLU A 151 1.17 -4.37 -5.81
N THR A 152 -0.01 -3.75 -5.78
CA THR A 152 -0.15 -2.31 -5.97
C THR A 152 0.28 -1.53 -4.73
N MET A 153 0.09 -2.09 -3.53
CA MET A 153 0.27 -1.42 -2.25
C MET A 153 1.74 -1.32 -1.86
N TRP A 154 2.50 -2.41 -1.92
CA TRP A 154 3.90 -2.42 -1.47
C TRP A 154 4.75 -1.43 -2.27
N ARG A 155 4.42 -1.21 -3.55
CA ARG A 155 5.11 -0.26 -4.44
C ARG A 155 4.95 1.19 -4.00
N VAL A 156 3.76 1.56 -3.50
CA VAL A 156 3.50 2.90 -2.96
C VAL A 156 4.11 3.04 -1.57
N VAL A 157 4.00 2.00 -0.73
CA VAL A 157 4.62 1.97 0.60
C VAL A 157 6.14 2.16 0.49
N LEU A 158 6.81 1.44 -0.42
CA LEU A 158 8.25 1.56 -0.63
C LEU A 158 8.64 3.01 -1.00
N ARG A 159 7.93 3.62 -1.95
CA ARG A 159 8.26 4.98 -2.40
C ARG A 159 7.95 6.02 -1.33
N CYS A 160 6.84 5.88 -0.62
CA CYS A 160 6.50 6.76 0.50
C CYS A 160 7.54 6.65 1.63
N LEU A 161 8.00 5.44 1.96
CA LEU A 161 9.08 5.22 2.91
C LEU A 161 10.36 5.94 2.49
N LEU A 162 10.78 5.77 1.23
CA LEU A 162 11.99 6.42 0.70
C LEU A 162 11.87 7.95 0.75
N GLU A 163 10.75 8.51 0.31
CA GLU A 163 10.46 9.95 0.34
C GLU A 163 10.47 10.54 1.75
N VAL A 164 9.96 9.80 2.74
CA VAL A 164 9.85 10.30 4.11
C VAL A 164 11.13 10.10 4.89
N ARG A 165 11.80 8.95 4.77
CA ARG A 165 12.91 8.56 5.65
C ARG A 165 14.28 8.90 5.09
N TYR A 166 14.46 8.78 3.78
CA TYR A 166 15.77 8.83 3.12
C TYR A 166 15.92 10.00 2.17
N ARG A 167 14.81 10.66 1.81
CA ARG A 167 14.81 11.86 0.97
C ARG A 167 14.53 13.10 1.83
N ASN A 168 15.31 14.16 1.59
CA ASN A 168 15.08 15.51 2.12
C ASN A 168 15.09 15.67 3.68
N GLU A 169 16.30 15.71 4.25
CA GLU A 169 16.58 15.77 5.70
C GLU A 169 15.94 16.96 6.46
N THR A 170 15.63 18.07 5.78
CA THR A 170 15.21 19.31 6.48
C THR A 170 13.75 19.29 6.96
N THR A 171 12.87 18.50 6.34
CA THR A 171 11.44 18.41 6.70
C THR A 171 10.96 17.00 7.02
N SER A 172 11.79 15.98 6.80
CA SER A 172 11.46 14.57 7.08
C SER A 172 11.16 14.31 8.55
N GLY A 173 11.82 15.02 9.46
CA GLY A 173 11.66 14.86 10.91
C GLY A 173 10.21 15.00 11.38
N ASP A 174 9.49 16.03 10.92
CA ASP A 174 8.09 16.24 11.33
C ASP A 174 7.15 15.21 10.72
N TRP A 175 7.44 14.75 9.50
CA TRP A 175 6.65 13.72 8.82
C TRP A 175 6.82 12.37 9.51
N ILE A 176 8.05 12.02 9.89
CA ILE A 176 8.38 10.84 10.70
C ILE A 176 7.64 10.91 12.04
N GLN A 177 7.69 12.05 12.73
CA GLN A 177 6.97 12.22 14.00
C GLN A 177 5.45 12.08 13.83
N ALA A 178 4.86 12.68 12.80
CA ALA A 178 3.44 12.54 12.51
C ALA A 178 3.03 11.08 12.26
N LEU A 179 3.86 10.32 11.54
CA LEU A 179 3.64 8.89 11.29
C LEU A 179 3.82 8.03 12.55
N LYS A 180 4.84 8.30 13.37
CA LYS A 180 5.04 7.63 14.67
C LYS A 180 3.87 7.91 15.63
N ALA A 181 3.43 9.17 15.75
CA ALA A 181 2.28 9.54 16.57
C ALA A 181 0.97 8.91 16.06
N TYR A 182 0.79 8.78 14.74
CA TYR A 182 -0.32 8.03 14.18
C TYR A 182 -0.27 6.55 14.57
N LEU A 183 0.90 5.92 14.47
CA LEU A 183 1.08 4.53 14.85
C LEU A 183 0.74 4.29 16.32
N GLU A 184 1.18 5.15 17.23
CA GLU A 184 0.86 5.10 18.67
C GLU A 184 -0.66 5.20 18.92
N LYS A 185 -1.33 6.14 18.27
CA LYS A 185 -2.79 6.34 18.41
C LYS A 185 -3.62 5.13 17.98
N LEU A 186 -3.11 4.28 17.10
CA LEU A 186 -3.82 3.04 16.72
C LEU A 186 -3.91 2.01 17.85
N ASP A 187 -3.16 2.18 18.95
CA ASP A 187 -3.31 1.35 20.16
C ASP A 187 -4.44 1.83 21.07
N ASP A 188 -4.83 3.10 20.97
CA ASP A 188 -5.83 3.68 21.85
C ASP A 188 -7.24 3.44 21.30
N ARG A 189 -8.04 2.68 22.04
CA ARG A 189 -9.43 2.38 21.67
C ARG A 189 -10.37 3.59 21.77
N SER A 190 -9.95 4.63 22.50
CA SER A 190 -10.71 5.87 22.65
C SER A 190 -10.47 6.87 21.51
N GLU A 191 -9.46 6.63 20.67
CA GLU A 191 -9.08 7.47 19.55
C GLU A 191 -9.59 6.88 18.22
N SER A 192 -10.22 7.70 17.38
CA SER A 192 -10.62 7.25 16.05
C SER A 192 -9.40 7.17 15.12
N PRO A 193 -9.17 6.04 14.41
CA PRO A 193 -8.14 5.97 13.37
C PRO A 193 -8.30 7.04 12.29
N GLY A 194 -9.54 7.47 12.02
CA GLY A 194 -9.82 8.58 11.10
C GLY A 194 -9.35 9.92 11.66
N GLU A 195 -9.63 10.21 12.91
CA GLU A 195 -9.17 11.46 13.56
C GLU A 195 -7.65 11.50 13.64
N ALA A 196 -7.02 10.39 14.04
CA ALA A 196 -5.56 10.26 14.03
C ALA A 196 -4.96 10.51 12.64
N PHE A 197 -5.61 10.01 11.58
CA PHE A 197 -5.15 10.17 10.20
C PHE A 197 -5.24 11.61 9.67
N TRP A 198 -6.19 12.39 10.20
CA TRP A 198 -6.40 13.80 9.87
C TRP A 198 -5.79 14.77 10.91
N LYS A 199 -5.15 14.27 11.97
CA LYS A 199 -4.53 15.14 12.98
C LYS A 199 -3.33 15.87 12.39
N ALA A 200 -3.32 17.20 12.52
CA ALA A 200 -2.22 18.03 12.08
C ALA A 200 -1.03 17.93 13.05
N SER A 201 0.18 17.90 12.49
CA SER A 201 1.43 18.17 13.21
C SER A 201 1.55 19.67 13.53
N ASP A 202 2.57 20.03 14.30
CA ASP A 202 2.87 21.43 14.64
C ASP A 202 3.08 22.34 13.41
N LYS A 203 3.53 21.75 12.29
CA LYS A 203 3.69 22.44 11.00
C LYS A 203 2.47 22.34 10.08
N GLY A 204 1.33 21.87 10.60
CA GLY A 204 0.06 21.75 9.90
C GLY A 204 -0.08 20.52 8.99
N VAL A 205 1.01 19.80 8.69
CA VAL A 205 0.97 18.59 7.84
C VAL A 205 0.29 17.44 8.59
N THR A 206 -0.63 16.76 7.93
CA THR A 206 -1.33 15.57 8.45
C THR A 206 -0.77 14.29 7.83
N VAL A 207 -1.05 13.13 8.43
CA VAL A 207 -0.65 11.84 7.85
C VAL A 207 -1.32 11.57 6.50
N ILE A 208 -2.57 12.01 6.33
CA ILE A 208 -3.22 11.91 5.02
C ILE A 208 -2.53 12.74 3.94
N ASP A 209 -1.94 13.89 4.28
CA ASP A 209 -1.22 14.70 3.29
C ASP A 209 0.03 14.00 2.78
N ILE A 210 0.75 13.30 3.66
CA ILE A 210 1.92 12.48 3.30
C ILE A 210 1.50 11.37 2.33
N VAL A 211 0.43 10.64 2.68
CA VAL A 211 -0.08 9.54 1.84
C VAL A 211 -0.63 10.05 0.51
N LYS A 212 -1.35 11.18 0.51
CA LYS A 212 -1.86 11.79 -0.72
C LYS A 212 -0.73 12.23 -1.63
N GLU A 213 0.34 12.80 -1.08
CA GLU A 213 1.51 13.18 -1.89
C GLU A 213 2.22 11.98 -2.49
N ALA A 214 2.38 10.88 -1.73
CA ALA A 214 2.90 9.63 -2.24
C ALA A 214 2.02 9.08 -3.37
N LEU A 215 0.69 9.07 -3.20
CA LEU A 215 -0.25 8.58 -4.21
C LEU A 215 -0.34 9.49 -5.44
N ARG A 216 -0.10 10.80 -5.27
CA ARG A 216 -0.03 11.77 -6.37
C ARG A 216 1.15 11.48 -7.27
N LEU A 217 2.34 11.31 -6.69
CA LEU A 217 3.57 11.03 -7.44
C LEU A 217 3.64 9.58 -7.91
N TYR A 218 3.11 8.64 -7.14
CA TYR A 218 3.26 7.19 -7.36
C TYR A 218 1.91 6.47 -7.35
N PRO A 219 0.98 6.81 -8.25
CA PRO A 219 -0.32 6.14 -8.28
C PRO A 219 -0.14 4.65 -8.58
N PRO A 220 -0.81 3.75 -7.82
CA PRO A 220 -0.73 2.32 -8.07
C PRO A 220 -1.24 1.94 -9.46
N SER A 221 -2.19 2.71 -10.02
CA SER A 221 -2.64 2.61 -11.40
C SER A 221 -2.15 3.81 -12.22
N ARG A 222 -1.03 3.64 -12.94
CA ARG A 222 -0.46 4.72 -13.79
C ARG A 222 -1.31 5.03 -15.01
N ARG A 223 -1.95 4.01 -15.60
CA ARG A 223 -2.76 4.14 -16.82
C ARG A 223 -3.98 3.25 -16.74
N ILE A 224 -5.09 3.73 -17.31
CA ILE A 224 -6.33 2.99 -17.43
C ILE A 224 -6.69 2.89 -18.91
N HIS A 225 -6.98 1.68 -19.36
CA HIS A 225 -7.43 1.43 -20.73
C HIS A 225 -8.91 1.05 -20.75
N ARG A 226 -9.63 1.52 -21.77
CA ARG A 226 -11.02 1.16 -22.05
C ARG A 226 -11.20 0.92 -23.54
N ALA A 227 -11.89 -0.17 -23.87
CA ALA A 227 -12.28 -0.46 -25.25
C ALA A 227 -13.68 0.12 -25.51
N PHE A 228 -13.83 0.88 -26.58
CA PHE A 228 -15.08 1.42 -27.08
C PHE A 228 -15.25 0.95 -28.53
N GLY A 229 -15.85 -0.22 -28.69
CA GLY A 229 -15.87 -0.91 -29.99
C GLY A 229 -14.45 -1.34 -30.39
N ASP A 230 -13.97 -0.83 -31.53
CA ASP A 230 -12.64 -1.05 -32.08
C ASP A 230 -11.58 -0.07 -31.54
N ARG A 231 -11.99 0.97 -30.81
CA ARG A 231 -11.09 1.98 -30.25
C ARG A 231 -10.63 1.61 -28.85
N ILE A 232 -9.34 1.78 -28.58
CA ILE A 232 -8.77 1.68 -27.23
C ILE A 232 -8.41 3.08 -26.75
N GLU A 233 -9.16 3.59 -25.78
CA GLU A 233 -8.87 4.85 -25.09
C GLU A 233 -7.97 4.61 -23.89
N LYS A 234 -7.04 5.55 -23.65
CA LYS A 234 -6.03 5.46 -22.58
C LYS A 234 -6.01 6.73 -21.76
N ALA A 235 -6.29 6.63 -20.46
CA ALA A 235 -6.09 7.71 -19.50
C ALA A 235 -4.74 7.53 -18.81
N ASP A 236 -3.91 8.58 -18.80
CA ASP A 236 -2.63 8.61 -18.07
C ASP A 236 -2.80 9.33 -16.73
N ILE A 237 -3.04 8.53 -15.69
CA ILE A 237 -3.33 9.00 -14.33
C ILE A 237 -2.09 9.63 -13.71
N GLU A 238 -0.92 9.02 -13.91
CA GLU A 238 0.36 9.52 -13.41
C GLU A 238 0.66 10.91 -13.97
N ARG A 239 0.48 11.10 -15.29
CA ARG A 239 0.65 12.42 -15.91
C ARG A 239 -0.36 13.44 -15.39
N CYS A 240 -1.61 13.05 -15.20
CA CYS A 240 -2.65 13.94 -14.66
C CYS A 240 -2.31 14.44 -13.25
N GLN A 241 -1.89 13.53 -12.37
CA GLN A 241 -1.54 13.86 -10.98
C GLN A 241 -0.20 14.61 -10.83
N ARG A 242 0.69 14.48 -11.81
CA ARG A 242 1.94 15.24 -11.93
C ARG A 242 1.80 16.52 -12.76
N SER A 243 0.56 16.96 -13.03
CA SER A 243 0.31 18.23 -13.70
C SER A 243 0.49 19.42 -12.76
N GLN A 244 0.73 20.62 -13.30
CA GLN A 244 0.76 21.86 -12.52
C GLN A 244 -0.59 22.20 -11.87
N LEU A 245 -1.70 21.68 -12.41
CA LEU A 245 -3.04 21.92 -11.84
C LEU A 245 -3.13 21.40 -10.39
N LEU A 246 -2.62 20.19 -10.15
CA LEU A 246 -2.58 19.58 -8.82
C LEU A 246 -1.24 19.82 -8.10
N GLY A 247 -0.15 19.75 -8.84
CA GLY A 247 1.22 19.86 -8.34
C GLY A 247 1.76 21.28 -8.25
N GLN A 248 0.96 22.31 -8.55
CA GLN A 248 1.31 23.73 -8.43
C GLN A 248 2.64 24.06 -9.12
N ASN A 249 3.53 24.81 -8.45
CA ASN A 249 4.79 25.31 -8.99
C ASN A 249 5.89 24.23 -9.11
N ASP A 250 5.74 23.11 -8.40
CA ASP A 250 6.75 22.07 -8.25
C ASP A 250 6.12 20.66 -8.35
N PRO A 251 5.46 20.34 -9.47
CA PRO A 251 4.60 19.16 -9.58
C PRO A 251 5.36 17.81 -9.51
N LEU A 252 6.68 17.85 -9.56
CA LEU A 252 7.55 16.68 -9.53
C LEU A 252 8.25 16.48 -8.18
N VAL A 253 8.05 17.39 -7.23
CA VAL A 253 8.66 17.34 -5.89
C VAL A 253 7.67 16.75 -4.89
N PHE A 254 8.15 15.86 -4.02
CA PHE A 254 7.37 15.34 -2.89
C PHE A 254 7.25 16.41 -1.81
N ARG A 255 6.08 17.07 -1.74
CA ARG A 255 5.80 18.13 -0.77
C ARG A 255 4.41 17.95 -0.14
N PRO A 256 4.28 17.15 0.94
CA PRO A 256 3.02 16.96 1.67
C PRO A 256 2.34 18.26 2.09
N ALA A 257 3.11 19.30 2.45
CA ALA A 257 2.57 20.61 2.82
C ALA A 257 1.72 21.28 1.72
N ARG A 258 1.85 20.89 0.44
CA ARG A 258 1.04 21.48 -0.66
C ARG A 258 -0.45 21.31 -0.40
N TRP A 259 -0.83 20.19 0.22
CA TRP A 259 -2.22 19.81 0.42
C TRP A 259 -2.96 20.80 1.30
N GLN A 260 -2.26 21.59 2.12
CA GLN A 260 -2.85 22.67 2.92
C GLN A 260 -3.37 23.84 2.06
N SER A 261 -2.79 24.05 0.89
CA SER A 261 -3.20 25.09 -0.05
C SER A 261 -4.17 24.59 -1.13
N ILE A 262 -4.41 23.28 -1.20
CA ILE A 262 -5.37 22.67 -2.12
C ILE A 262 -6.74 22.67 -1.45
N CYS A 263 -7.72 23.32 -2.08
CA CYS A 263 -9.10 23.42 -1.57
C CYS A 263 -9.19 23.90 -0.10
N PRO A 264 -8.55 25.03 0.27
CA PRO A 264 -8.33 25.43 1.67
C PRO A 264 -9.63 25.57 2.46
N GLU A 265 -10.68 26.14 1.86
CA GLU A 265 -11.99 26.28 2.50
C GLU A 265 -12.64 24.92 2.78
N THR A 266 -12.62 24.00 1.81
CA THR A 266 -13.19 22.67 1.99
C THR A 266 -12.40 21.85 3.01
N ARG A 267 -11.08 22.05 3.10
CA ARG A 267 -10.24 21.45 4.14
C ARG A 267 -10.53 22.02 5.53
N ALA A 268 -10.71 23.34 5.66
CA ALA A 268 -11.11 23.95 6.92
C ALA A 268 -12.42 23.35 7.45
N ASN A 269 -13.38 23.08 6.56
CA ASN A 269 -14.63 22.39 6.90
C ASN A 269 -14.42 20.95 7.40
N VAL A 270 -13.43 20.23 6.85
CA VAL A 270 -13.04 18.90 7.36
C VAL A 270 -12.48 18.99 8.77
N PHE A 271 -11.57 19.94 9.02
CA PHE A 271 -11.00 20.14 10.35
C PHE A 271 -12.02 20.64 11.38
N ALA A 272 -13.03 21.40 10.94
CA ALA A 272 -14.16 21.81 11.76
C ALA A 272 -15.19 20.68 12.01
N GLY A 273 -14.96 19.47 11.49
CA GLY A 273 -15.85 18.33 11.69
C GLY A 273 -17.21 18.45 10.99
N GLN A 274 -17.32 19.28 9.95
CA GLN A 274 -18.60 19.46 9.25
C GLN A 274 -19.00 18.20 8.49
N ASP A 275 -20.27 17.80 8.61
CA ASP A 275 -20.81 16.63 7.93
C ASP A 275 -20.68 16.74 6.40
N GLY A 276 -20.28 15.64 5.75
CA GLY A 276 -20.12 15.57 4.30
C GLY A 276 -18.89 16.30 3.73
N SER A 277 -18.18 17.10 4.53
CA SER A 277 -17.00 17.87 4.11
C SER A 277 -15.91 17.01 3.46
N LYS A 278 -15.61 15.83 4.02
CA LYS A 278 -14.64 14.86 3.46
C LYS A 278 -15.03 14.40 2.05
N GLY A 279 -16.33 14.24 1.80
CA GLY A 279 -16.87 13.87 0.49
C GLY A 279 -16.77 15.00 -0.53
N ASN A 280 -17.03 16.24 -0.10
CA ASN A 280 -16.87 17.43 -0.95
C ASN A 280 -15.40 17.66 -1.29
N LEU A 281 -14.50 17.54 -0.30
CA LEU A 281 -13.06 17.66 -0.53
C LEU A 281 -12.57 16.66 -1.58
N LYS A 282 -12.98 15.39 -1.45
CA LYS A 282 -12.65 14.35 -2.45
C LYS A 282 -13.06 14.77 -3.86
N LYS A 283 -14.28 15.29 -4.04
CA LYS A 283 -14.77 15.73 -5.37
C LYS A 283 -13.96 16.91 -5.93
N GLU A 284 -13.59 17.87 -5.09
CA GLU A 284 -12.77 19.01 -5.55
C GLU A 284 -11.35 18.55 -5.92
N GLU A 285 -10.75 17.65 -5.14
CA GLU A 285 -9.43 17.06 -5.46
C GLU A 285 -9.47 16.24 -6.76
N GLU A 286 -10.55 15.49 -7.02
CA GLU A 286 -10.77 14.75 -8.26
C GLU A 286 -10.84 15.67 -9.49
N LYS A 287 -11.49 16.84 -9.38
CA LYS A 287 -11.52 17.86 -10.45
C LYS A 287 -10.13 18.40 -10.79
N LEU A 288 -9.23 18.44 -9.80
CA LEU A 288 -7.83 18.83 -9.99
C LEU A 288 -6.97 17.68 -10.55
N GLY A 289 -7.53 16.47 -10.67
CA GLY A 289 -6.86 15.30 -11.23
C GLY A 289 -6.35 14.29 -10.21
N PHE A 290 -6.66 14.44 -8.93
CA PHE A 290 -6.27 13.46 -7.91
C PHE A 290 -7.21 12.24 -7.94
N MET A 291 -6.75 11.15 -8.55
CA MET A 291 -7.54 9.92 -8.74
C MET A 291 -6.66 8.66 -8.65
N PRO A 292 -5.95 8.45 -7.53
CA PRO A 292 -4.89 7.44 -7.45
C PRO A 292 -5.40 6.00 -7.55
N PHE A 293 -6.69 5.80 -7.29
CA PHE A 293 -7.38 4.52 -7.40
C PHE A 293 -8.45 4.53 -8.51
N ALA A 294 -8.31 5.42 -9.51
CA ALA A 294 -9.36 5.75 -10.47
C ALA A 294 -10.65 6.28 -9.81
N PHE A 295 -11.75 6.35 -10.57
CA PHE A 295 -13.06 6.77 -10.07
C PHE A 295 -13.77 5.72 -9.19
N THR A 296 -13.36 4.45 -9.27
CA THR A 296 -14.01 3.37 -8.50
C THR A 296 -12.98 2.34 -8.07
N CYS A 297 -12.85 2.18 -6.76
CA CYS A 297 -12.04 1.15 -6.12
C CYS A 297 -12.97 0.24 -5.30
N THR A 298 -12.80 -1.07 -5.42
CA THR A 298 -13.62 -2.07 -4.70
C THR A 298 -13.46 -1.96 -3.18
N ALA A 299 -12.33 -1.43 -2.71
CA ALA A 299 -12.05 -1.17 -1.30
C ALA A 299 -12.51 0.22 -0.80
N ASP A 300 -13.01 1.10 -1.67
CA ASP A 300 -13.48 2.46 -1.31
C ASP A 300 -15.02 2.54 -1.28
N VAL A 301 -15.65 1.55 -0.67
CA VAL A 301 -17.10 1.57 -0.36
C VAL A 301 -17.37 2.34 0.94
N ARG A 302 -18.64 2.69 1.21
CA ARG A 302 -19.05 3.53 2.35
C ARG A 302 -18.36 3.15 3.66
N ASP A 303 -18.33 1.85 3.95
CA ASP A 303 -17.83 1.33 5.23
C ASP A 303 -16.32 1.16 5.26
N THR A 304 -15.62 1.14 4.13
CA THR A 304 -14.16 0.92 4.08
C THR A 304 -13.44 2.12 3.47
N ARG A 305 -14.11 3.27 3.45
CA ARG A 305 -13.63 4.48 2.81
C ARG A 305 -12.25 4.88 3.31
N GLY A 306 -11.33 5.08 2.38
CA GLY A 306 -9.94 5.42 2.71
C GLY A 306 -9.11 4.28 3.34
N PHE A 307 -9.60 3.03 3.34
CA PHE A 307 -8.85 1.87 3.83
C PHE A 307 -7.44 1.79 3.20
N GLY A 308 -7.34 1.92 1.88
CA GLY A 308 -6.05 1.84 1.19
C GLY A 308 -5.06 2.91 1.64
N MET A 309 -5.54 4.14 1.87
CA MET A 309 -4.69 5.24 2.36
C MET A 309 -4.26 5.03 3.81
N LYS A 310 -5.18 4.61 4.69
CA LYS A 310 -4.86 4.27 6.09
C LYS A 310 -3.89 3.09 6.18
N MET A 311 -4.04 2.08 5.32
CA MET A 311 -3.12 0.94 5.25
C MET A 311 -1.71 1.36 4.79
N ILE A 312 -1.60 2.25 3.78
CA ILE A 312 -0.31 2.83 3.39
C ILE A 312 0.32 3.56 4.57
N ALA A 313 -0.43 4.41 5.27
CA ALA A 313 0.05 5.13 6.46
C ALA A 313 0.58 4.17 7.53
N LEU A 314 -0.20 3.14 7.87
CA LEU A 314 0.19 2.13 8.85
C LEU A 314 1.49 1.43 8.45
N LEU A 315 1.57 0.91 7.22
CA LEU A 315 2.73 0.15 6.77
C LEU A 315 4.00 1.03 6.72
N VAL A 316 3.87 2.27 6.24
CA VAL A 316 4.99 3.22 6.21
C VAL A 316 5.43 3.57 7.64
N ALA A 317 4.49 3.87 8.54
CA ALA A 317 4.81 4.20 9.92
C ALA A 317 5.49 3.03 10.66
N VAL A 318 5.00 1.80 10.46
CA VAL A 318 5.63 0.59 11.00
C VAL A 318 7.04 0.42 10.46
N LEU A 319 7.26 0.62 9.17
CA LEU A 319 8.61 0.50 8.61
C LEU A 319 9.55 1.56 9.18
N ILE A 320 9.13 2.83 9.21
CA ILE A 320 9.92 3.94 9.78
C ILE A 320 10.32 3.66 11.23
N ASP A 321 9.38 3.22 12.06
CA ASP A 321 9.59 2.94 13.48
C ASP A 321 10.68 1.87 13.75
N GLY A 322 11.01 1.02 12.78
CA GLY A 322 12.05 0.00 12.93
C GLY A 322 13.37 0.30 12.24
N LEU A 323 13.51 1.43 11.56
CA LEU A 323 14.61 1.72 10.64
C LEU A 323 15.43 2.95 11.07
N ASP A 324 15.40 3.32 12.35
CA ASP A 324 16.14 4.47 12.86
C ASP A 324 17.67 4.30 12.66
N ASP A 325 18.20 3.09 12.90
CA ASP A 325 19.65 2.80 12.83
C ASP A 325 20.13 2.22 11.49
N TRP A 326 19.26 2.16 10.47
CA TRP A 326 19.56 1.50 9.20
C TRP A 326 19.87 2.51 8.09
N ARG A 327 21.03 2.32 7.44
CA ARG A 327 21.49 3.18 6.33
C ARG A 327 21.05 2.62 4.99
N LEU A 328 20.66 3.51 4.08
CA LEU A 328 20.29 3.13 2.72
C LEU A 328 21.54 3.03 1.85
N GLU A 329 21.75 1.85 1.28
CA GLU A 329 22.89 1.52 0.41
C GLU A 329 22.39 0.96 -0.93
N GLY A 330 23.26 0.92 -1.93
CA GLY A 330 22.98 0.33 -3.25
C GLY A 330 23.16 1.30 -4.40
N GLN A 331 23.03 0.80 -5.64
CA GLN A 331 23.36 1.57 -6.84
C GLN A 331 22.43 2.77 -7.05
N GLU A 332 21.17 2.67 -6.62
CA GLU A 332 20.19 3.76 -6.73
C GLU A 332 20.12 4.65 -5.48
N ALA A 333 20.98 4.45 -4.47
CA ALA A 333 20.87 5.18 -3.20
C ALA A 333 21.09 6.69 -3.37
N ASP A 334 22.10 7.10 -4.13
CA ASP A 334 22.38 8.51 -4.41
C ASP A 334 21.21 9.18 -5.17
N GLU A 335 20.64 8.49 -6.17
CA GLU A 335 19.48 8.98 -6.93
C GLU A 335 18.24 9.15 -6.03
N VAL A 336 18.06 8.26 -5.06
CA VAL A 336 17.00 8.39 -4.05
C VAL A 336 17.20 9.64 -3.21
N MET A 337 18.43 9.95 -2.80
CA MET A 337 18.75 11.11 -1.96
C MET A 337 18.59 12.44 -2.72
N GLU A 338 18.73 12.44 -4.05
CA GLU A 338 18.47 13.61 -4.90
C GLU A 338 16.97 13.98 -4.94
N ASN A 339 16.55 15.08 -4.31
CA ASN A 339 15.15 15.50 -4.24
C ASN A 339 14.68 16.40 -5.42
N ALA A 340 15.07 16.07 -6.65
CA ALA A 340 14.74 16.90 -7.82
C ALA A 340 13.62 16.32 -8.71
N CYS A 341 13.45 15.00 -8.72
CA CYS A 341 12.49 14.30 -9.56
C CYS A 341 11.78 13.18 -8.79
N PRO A 342 10.60 12.70 -9.23
CA PRO A 342 9.95 11.57 -8.59
C PRO A 342 10.83 10.33 -8.76
N LEU A 343 10.92 9.51 -7.70
CA LEU A 343 11.57 8.20 -7.72
C LEU A 343 11.05 7.36 -8.89
N ASP A 344 11.93 6.58 -9.51
CA ASP A 344 11.55 5.79 -10.68
C ASP A 344 10.40 4.82 -10.36
N THR A 345 9.39 4.84 -11.23
CA THR A 345 8.19 3.99 -11.17
C THR A 345 8.27 2.79 -12.10
N ASN A 346 9.42 2.55 -12.73
CA ASN A 346 9.68 1.33 -13.47
C ASN A 346 9.77 0.12 -12.52
N ARG A 347 9.61 -1.06 -13.11
CA ARG A 347 9.37 -2.32 -12.37
C ARG A 347 10.64 -2.92 -11.78
N HIS A 348 11.79 -2.60 -12.38
CA HIS A 348 13.11 -3.02 -11.96
C HIS A 348 13.75 -2.04 -10.97
N SER A 349 13.23 -0.82 -10.89
CA SER A 349 13.85 0.25 -10.12
C SER A 349 13.79 -0.04 -8.64
N LEU A 350 14.80 0.46 -7.92
CA LEU A 350 14.90 0.35 -6.47
C LEU A 350 15.12 -1.09 -6.00
N ALA A 351 15.39 -2.02 -6.93
CA ALA A 351 15.60 -3.42 -6.61
C ALA A 351 16.99 -3.68 -6.03
N SER A 352 17.98 -2.82 -6.31
CA SER A 352 19.33 -2.96 -5.75
C SER A 352 19.47 -2.34 -4.36
N LEU A 353 18.49 -1.53 -3.92
CA LEU A 353 18.50 -0.88 -2.61
C LEU A 353 18.56 -1.90 -1.46
N ARG A 354 19.49 -1.64 -0.55
CA ARG A 354 19.72 -2.41 0.66
C ARG A 354 19.68 -1.51 1.88
N LEU A 355 19.38 -2.12 3.01
CA LEU A 355 19.57 -1.50 4.31
C LEU A 355 20.68 -2.25 5.03
N ASP A 356 21.65 -1.49 5.51
CA ASP A 356 22.79 -1.99 6.27
C ASP A 356 22.76 -1.40 7.69
N HIS A 357 23.10 -2.25 8.65
CA HIS A 357 23.26 -1.91 10.06
C HIS A 357 24.72 -2.16 10.43
N ASP A 358 25.38 -1.14 10.98
CA ASP A 358 26.78 -1.18 11.41
C ASP A 358 27.03 -2.28 12.48
#